data_AF-A0A398AZG5-F1
#
_entry.id   AF-A0A398AZG5-F1
#
_cell.length_a   1.000
_cell.length_b   1.000
_cell.length_c   1.000
_cell.angle_alpha   90.00
_cell.angle_beta   90.00
_cell.angle_gamma   90.00
#
_symmetry.space_group_name_H-M   'P 1'
#
loop_
_entity.id
_entity.type
_entity.pdbx_description
1 polymer ?
#
loop_
_entity_poly.entity_id
_entity_poly.type
_entity_poly.pdbx_seq_one_letter_code
_entity_poly.pdbx_strand_id
1 'polypeptide(L)'
;MAIYLISSLKKGQLKIYGLALLRHGQYVHKINMRQAFILKLLLQQHSGNGNCKVKIKVNNQKISLLLRNLASKTTYTVETNKPSPRILIDLTLNAQVRYEPQSSIISEKNNYSEKLLQIKFSHNYFLFYLSMDGVGQHEIQTSTEMSTV
;
A
#
# COMPACT_ATOMS: atom_id res chain seq x y z
N MET A 1 0.42 -5.80 23.43
CA MET A 1 1.23 -5.84 22.18
C MET A 1 1.89 -4.49 22.02
N ALA A 2 3.17 -4.44 21.67
CA ALA A 2 3.91 -3.18 21.54
C ALA A 2 4.46 -3.01 20.12
N ILE A 3 4.54 -1.76 19.66
CA ILE A 3 5.00 -1.41 18.32
C ILE A 3 6.18 -0.44 18.45
N TYR A 4 7.29 -0.76 17.78
CA TYR A 4 8.51 0.06 17.81
C TYR A 4 8.95 0.46 16.41
N LEU A 5 9.54 1.63 16.26
CA LEU A 5 10.16 2.05 14.99
C LEU A 5 11.48 1.31 14.77
N ILE A 6 11.64 0.73 13.59
CA ILE A 6 12.92 0.21 13.13
C ILE A 6 13.59 1.32 12.34
N SER A 7 14.68 1.87 12.85
CA SER A 7 15.43 2.93 12.20
C SER A 7 16.94 2.70 12.27
N SER A 8 17.69 3.34 11.39
CA SER A 8 19.15 3.37 11.45
C SER A 8 19.64 4.74 10.99
N LEU A 9 20.69 5.24 11.66
CA LEU A 9 21.38 6.46 11.29
C LEU A 9 22.42 6.12 10.21
N LYS A 10 22.32 6.77 9.04
CA LYS A 10 23.31 6.64 7.96
C LYS A 10 23.70 8.02 7.47
N LYS A 11 25.01 8.33 7.49
CA LYS A 11 25.54 9.65 7.07
C LYS A 11 24.83 10.84 7.74
N GLY A 12 24.58 10.73 9.05
CA GLY A 12 23.86 11.76 9.81
C GLY A 12 22.34 11.84 9.57
N GLN A 13 21.77 10.97 8.72
CA GLN A 13 20.34 10.96 8.43
C GLN A 13 19.66 9.77 9.09
N LEU A 14 18.59 10.01 9.84
CA LEU A 14 17.75 8.96 10.40
C LEU A 14 16.88 8.38 9.29
N LYS A 15 17.06 7.09 9.01
CA LYS A 15 16.24 6.36 8.06
C LYS A 15 15.34 5.38 8.78
N ILE A 16 14.03 5.49 8.55
CA ILE A 16 13.03 4.55 9.05
C ILE A 16 12.85 3.41 8.03
N TYR A 17 12.86 2.18 8.51
CA TYR A 17 12.78 0.96 7.72
C TYR A 17 11.48 0.18 7.92
N GLY A 18 10.73 0.47 8.99
CA GLY A 18 9.48 -0.19 9.30
C GLY A 18 9.12 -0.13 10.78
N LEU A 19 8.21 -1.01 11.18
CA LEU A 19 7.76 -1.21 12.55
C LEU A 19 8.08 -2.64 13.01
N ALA A 20 8.45 -2.81 14.28
CA ALA A 20 8.58 -4.11 14.93
C ALA A 20 7.35 -4.35 15.81
N LEU A 21 6.73 -5.52 15.65
CA LEU A 21 5.65 -6.00 16.50
C LEU A 21 6.21 -6.90 17.59
N LEU A 22 5.90 -6.56 18.84
CA LEU A 22 6.35 -7.30 20.01
C LEU A 22 5.15 -7.85 20.79
N ARG A 23 5.24 -9.12 21.19
CA ARG A 23 4.27 -9.81 22.07
C ARG A 23 5.00 -10.31 23.30
N HIS A 24 4.51 -9.93 24.48
CA HIS A 24 5.17 -10.23 25.77
C HIS A 24 6.67 -9.86 25.80
N GLY A 25 7.01 -8.69 25.23
CA GLY A 25 8.39 -8.22 25.16
C GLY A 25 9.28 -8.90 24.10
N GLN A 26 8.78 -9.90 23.39
CA GLN A 26 9.54 -10.63 22.36
C GLN A 26 9.19 -10.15 20.96
N TYR A 27 10.19 -10.07 20.08
CA TYR A 27 9.99 -9.76 18.66
C TYR A 27 9.19 -10.87 17.98
N VAL A 28 8.09 -10.48 17.32
CA VAL A 28 7.22 -11.39 16.58
C VAL A 28 7.36 -11.17 15.08
N HIS A 29 7.34 -9.91 14.64
CA HIS A 29 7.28 -9.61 13.22
C HIS A 29 7.76 -8.20 12.89
N LYS A 30 8.18 -8.01 11.64
CA LYS A 30 8.52 -6.71 11.08
C LYS A 30 7.51 -6.32 10.01
N ILE A 31 6.86 -5.18 10.22
CA ILE A 31 6.08 -4.48 9.21
C ILE A 31 7.04 -3.57 8.44
N ASN A 32 7.29 -3.83 7.17
CA ASN A 32 8.10 -2.94 6.34
C ASN A 32 7.34 -1.66 5.96
N MET A 33 8.03 -0.64 5.42
CA MET A 33 7.39 0.64 5.07
C MET A 33 6.20 0.53 4.11
N ARG A 34 6.21 -0.44 3.19
CA ARG A 34 5.09 -0.67 2.26
C ARG A 34 3.87 -1.23 2.99
N GLN A 35 4.08 -2.19 3.88
CA GLN A 35 3.01 -2.75 4.72
C GLN A 35 2.49 -1.69 5.71
N ALA A 36 3.37 -0.86 6.26
CA ALA A 36 2.98 0.24 7.14
C ALA A 36 2.13 1.29 6.40
N PHE A 37 2.42 1.56 5.12
CA PHE A 37 1.56 2.40 4.28
C PHE A 37 0.14 1.83 4.14
N ILE A 38 0.01 0.53 3.82
CA ILE A 38 -1.31 -0.12 3.74
C ILE A 38 -2.02 -0.07 5.08
N LEU A 39 -1.33 -0.43 6.17
CA LEU A 39 -1.89 -0.39 7.52
C LEU A 39 -2.41 1.02 7.85
N LYS A 40 -1.68 2.06 7.44
CA LYS A 40 -2.13 3.45 7.58
C LYS A 40 -3.42 3.72 6.80
N LEU A 41 -3.52 3.29 5.54
CA LEU A 41 -4.74 3.46 4.74
C LEU A 41 -5.95 2.77 5.41
N LEU A 42 -5.72 1.58 5.96
CA LEU A 42 -6.75 0.79 6.62
C LEU A 42 -7.20 1.43 7.94
N LEU A 43 -6.27 1.93 8.77
CA LEU A 43 -6.57 2.44 10.11
C LEU A 43 -6.98 3.92 10.14
N GLN A 44 -6.48 4.75 9.23
CA GLN A 44 -6.69 6.20 9.26
C GLN A 44 -7.58 6.66 8.12
N GLN A 45 -8.87 6.71 8.40
CA GLN A 45 -9.87 7.30 7.50
C GLN A 45 -9.57 8.79 7.27
N HIS A 46 -9.79 9.25 6.04
CA HIS A 46 -9.60 10.63 5.57
C HIS A 46 -8.18 11.18 5.73
N SER A 47 -7.17 10.32 5.94
CA SER A 47 -5.79 10.77 6.02
C SER A 47 -5.25 11.08 4.62
N GLY A 48 -4.79 12.31 4.37
CA GLY A 48 -4.21 12.74 3.10
C GLY A 48 -2.68 12.67 3.02
N ASN A 49 -2.07 11.86 3.88
CA ASN A 49 -0.63 11.88 4.13
C ASN A 49 0.01 10.52 3.88
N GLY A 50 1.18 10.52 3.26
CA GLY A 50 2.01 9.33 3.06
C GLY A 50 2.16 8.97 1.59
N ASN A 51 3.32 8.39 1.27
CA ASN A 51 3.62 7.89 -0.05
C ASN A 51 4.29 6.52 0.03
N CYS A 52 4.21 5.76 -1.04
CA CYS A 52 4.85 4.48 -1.18
C CYS A 52 5.42 4.32 -2.57
N LYS A 53 6.65 3.83 -2.65
CA LYS A 53 7.27 3.42 -3.91
C LYS A 53 6.82 2.02 -4.28
N VAL A 54 6.27 1.89 -5.47
CA VAL A 54 5.81 0.62 -6.03
C VAL A 54 6.59 0.33 -7.30
N LYS A 55 6.96 -0.94 -7.48
CA LYS A 55 7.56 -1.41 -8.72
C LYS A 55 6.52 -2.23 -9.45
N ILE A 56 6.25 -1.87 -10.69
CA ILE A 56 5.34 -2.59 -11.58
C ILE A 56 6.13 -3.12 -12.77
N LYS A 57 5.62 -4.18 -13.41
CA LYS A 57 6.10 -4.62 -14.71
C LYS A 57 5.12 -4.15 -15.76
N VAL A 58 5.59 -3.40 -16.75
CA VAL A 58 4.81 -3.10 -17.94
C VAL A 58 5.64 -3.47 -19.16
N ASN A 59 5.08 -4.27 -20.07
CA ASN A 59 5.75 -4.71 -21.30
C ASN A 59 7.17 -5.26 -21.03
N ASN A 60 7.28 -6.14 -20.02
CA ASN A 60 8.52 -6.72 -19.50
C ASN A 60 9.54 -5.74 -18.89
N GLN A 61 9.28 -4.44 -18.88
CA GLN A 61 10.12 -3.44 -18.20
C GLN A 61 9.66 -3.23 -16.75
N LYS A 62 10.62 -3.15 -15.83
CA LYS A 62 10.37 -2.81 -14.43
C LYS A 62 10.36 -1.29 -14.28
N ILE A 63 9.21 -0.73 -13.95
CA ILE A 63 9.03 0.70 -13.76
C ILE A 63 8.78 0.98 -12.28
N SER A 64 9.39 2.05 -11.75
CA SER A 64 9.11 2.52 -10.40
C SER A 64 8.11 3.66 -10.43
N LEU A 65 7.10 3.55 -9.58
CA LEU A 65 6.05 4.54 -9.37
C LEU A 65 6.08 5.04 -7.94
N LEU A 66 5.81 6.32 -7.77
CA LEU A 66 5.47 6.93 -6.49
C LEU A 66 3.95 7.05 -6.39
N LEU A 67 3.36 6.32 -5.46
CA LEU A 67 1.95 6.43 -5.08
C LEU A 67 1.87 7.35 -3.87
N ARG A 68 1.13 8.45 -3.98
CA ARG A 68 0.84 9.39 -2.89
C ARG A 68 -0.63 9.30 -2.53
N ASN A 69 -0.93 9.02 -1.27
CA ASN A 69 -2.29 9.09 -0.75
C ASN A 69 -2.72 10.56 -0.65
N LEU A 70 -3.87 10.92 -1.22
CA LEU A 70 -4.51 12.23 -1.12
C LEU A 70 -5.72 12.19 -0.17
N ALA A 71 -6.46 11.09 -0.18
CA ALA A 71 -7.49 10.76 0.80
C ALA A 71 -7.79 9.26 0.74
N SER A 72 -8.15 8.65 1.86
CA SER A 72 -8.60 7.26 1.90
C SER A 72 -9.83 7.09 2.77
N LYS A 73 -10.72 6.18 2.38
CA LYS A 73 -11.88 5.76 3.17
C LYS A 73 -11.88 4.23 3.23
N THR A 74 -12.01 3.69 4.41
CA THR A 74 -12.03 2.23 4.63
C THR A 74 -13.27 1.87 5.43
N THR A 75 -14.05 0.92 4.93
CA THR A 75 -15.18 0.31 5.64
C THR A 75 -14.90 -1.16 5.91
N TYR A 76 -15.42 -1.63 7.04
CA TYR A 76 -15.25 -3.00 7.51
C TYR A 76 -16.61 -3.62 7.75
N THR A 77 -16.84 -4.79 7.15
CA THR A 77 -18.04 -5.60 7.41
C THR A 77 -17.59 -6.93 7.99
N VAL A 78 -18.12 -7.29 9.17
CA VAL A 78 -17.79 -8.55 9.84
C VAL A 78 -18.97 -9.51 9.68
N GLU A 79 -18.75 -10.63 9.00
CA GLU A 79 -19.72 -11.71 8.91
C GLU A 79 -19.43 -12.74 10.01
N THR A 80 -20.29 -12.80 11.03
CA THR A 80 -20.17 -13.72 12.18
C THR A 80 -21.08 -14.94 12.06
N ASN A 81 -21.87 -15.03 11.01
CA ASN A 81 -22.82 -16.13 10.73
C ASN A 81 -22.14 -17.42 10.23
N LYS A 82 -20.81 -17.45 10.16
CA LYS A 82 -19.99 -18.60 9.74
C LYS A 82 -19.09 -19.05 10.90
N PRO A 83 -18.67 -20.33 10.95
CA PRO A 83 -17.78 -20.84 12.01
C PRO A 83 -16.46 -20.08 12.15
N SER A 84 -15.97 -19.54 11.02
CA SER A 84 -14.84 -18.62 10.97
C SER A 84 -15.35 -17.23 10.60
N PRO A 85 -15.16 -16.20 11.44
CA PRO A 85 -15.58 -14.85 11.12
C PRO A 85 -14.84 -14.37 9.87
N ARG A 86 -15.60 -13.79 8.94
CA ARG A 86 -15.05 -13.15 7.74
C ARG A 86 -15.06 -11.66 7.92
N ILE A 87 -13.98 -11.01 7.48
CA ILE A 87 -13.87 -9.55 7.47
C ILE A 87 -13.76 -9.12 6.02
N LEU A 88 -14.79 -8.41 5.54
CA LEU A 88 -14.76 -7.71 4.27
C LEU A 88 -14.20 -6.32 4.51
N ILE A 89 -13.24 -5.92 3.67
CA ILE A 89 -12.61 -4.61 3.72
C ILE A 89 -12.83 -3.93 2.38
N ASP A 90 -13.57 -2.83 2.40
CA ASP A 90 -13.70 -1.95 1.23
C ASP A 90 -12.84 -0.72 1.45
N LEU A 91 -11.86 -0.51 0.56
CA LEU A 91 -10.94 0.61 0.59
C LEU A 91 -11.14 1.45 -0.67
N THR A 92 -11.51 2.71 -0.45
CA THR A 92 -11.46 3.77 -1.46
C THR A 92 -10.22 4.63 -1.20
N LEU A 93 -9.39 4.83 -2.22
CA LEU A 93 -8.16 5.61 -2.16
C LEU A 93 -8.15 6.64 -3.29
N ASN A 94 -8.22 7.92 -2.95
CA ASN A 94 -7.82 8.99 -3.85
C ASN A 94 -6.30 9.12 -3.79
N ALA A 95 -5.63 8.84 -4.90
CA ALA A 95 -4.18 8.81 -4.96
C ALA A 95 -3.64 9.60 -6.14
N GLN A 96 -2.45 10.15 -5.97
CA GLN A 96 -1.62 10.63 -7.08
C GLN A 96 -0.54 9.59 -7.40
N VAL A 97 -0.43 9.25 -8.68
CA VAL A 97 0.61 8.35 -9.20
C VAL A 97 1.60 9.18 -10.01
N ARG A 98 2.90 8.92 -9.85
CA ARG A 98 3.98 9.53 -10.65
C ARG A 98 5.07 8.51 -10.96
N TYR A 99 5.78 8.67 -12.08
CA TYR A 99 6.99 7.90 -12.37
C TYR A 99 8.19 8.36 -11.52
N GLU A 100 9.10 7.43 -11.25
CA GLU A 100 10.35 7.72 -10.57
C GLU A 100 11.55 6.96 -11.20
N PRO A 101 12.65 7.65 -11.58
CA PRO A 101 12.85 9.09 -11.56
C PRO A 101 12.00 9.80 -12.63
N GLN A 102 11.60 11.04 -12.35
CA GLN A 102 10.69 11.82 -13.21
C GLN A 102 11.25 12.09 -14.63
N SER A 103 12.57 11.92 -14.84
CA SER A 103 13.26 12.12 -16.11
C SER A 103 13.09 10.97 -17.13
N SER A 104 12.57 9.80 -16.74
CA SER A 104 12.35 8.68 -17.67
C SER A 104 11.12 8.84 -18.57
N ILE A 105 10.48 10.02 -18.56
CA ILE A 105 9.16 10.29 -19.18
C ILE A 105 9.28 10.77 -20.64
N ILE A 106 10.47 11.19 -21.10
CA ILE A 106 10.58 11.96 -22.36
C ILE A 106 10.39 11.10 -23.63
N SER A 107 10.58 9.78 -23.60
CA SER A 107 10.47 8.94 -24.82
C SER A 107 9.15 8.16 -24.99
N GLU A 108 8.29 8.09 -23.98
CA GLU A 108 7.29 7.00 -23.89
C GLU A 108 5.90 7.43 -23.37
N LYS A 109 5.64 8.74 -23.37
CA LYS A 109 4.45 9.39 -22.77
C LYS A 109 3.09 8.93 -23.34
N ASN A 110 3.06 8.25 -24.48
CA ASN A 110 1.82 7.95 -25.22
C ASN A 110 1.27 6.53 -25.03
N ASN A 111 1.91 5.64 -24.25
CA ASN A 111 1.53 4.22 -24.23
C ASN A 111 1.09 3.67 -22.84
N TYR A 112 1.16 4.50 -21.78
CA TYR A 112 0.92 4.04 -20.40
C TYR A 112 -0.24 4.73 -19.68
N SER A 113 -0.78 5.80 -20.25
CA SER A 113 -1.92 6.56 -19.70
C SER A 113 -3.23 5.78 -19.70
N GLU A 114 -3.36 4.74 -20.52
CA GLU A 114 -4.61 3.96 -20.70
C GLU A 114 -4.56 2.55 -20.08
N LYS A 115 -3.46 2.17 -19.40
CA LYS A 115 -3.28 0.81 -18.91
C LYS A 115 -3.68 0.68 -17.45
N LEU A 116 -4.59 -0.26 -17.18
CA LEU A 116 -4.93 -0.68 -15.82
C LEU A 116 -3.67 -1.18 -15.10
N LEU A 117 -3.20 -0.41 -14.14
CA LEU A 117 -2.08 -0.77 -13.28
C LEU A 117 -2.58 -1.58 -12.11
N GLN A 118 -2.29 -2.88 -12.11
CA GLN A 118 -2.57 -3.73 -10.95
C GLN A 118 -1.39 -3.71 -9.99
N ILE A 119 -1.55 -3.03 -8.85
CA ILE A 119 -0.60 -3.13 -7.75
C ILE A 119 -1.07 -4.20 -6.79
N LYS A 120 -0.32 -5.31 -6.78
CA LYS A 120 -0.48 -6.38 -5.81
C LYS A 120 0.26 -6.04 -4.53
N PHE A 121 -0.47 -5.96 -3.43
CA PHE A 121 0.10 -6.07 -2.09
C PHE A 121 -0.28 -7.43 -1.51
N SER A 122 0.71 -8.28 -1.30
CA SER A 122 0.51 -9.61 -0.72
C SER A 122 1.39 -9.81 0.49
N HIS A 123 0.79 -10.20 1.62
CA HIS A 123 1.54 -10.66 2.78
C HIS A 123 0.69 -11.62 3.61
N ASN A 124 1.08 -12.90 3.64
CA ASN A 124 0.57 -14.09 4.38
C ASN A 124 -0.95 -14.28 4.58
N TYR A 125 -1.75 -13.22 4.74
CA TYR A 125 -3.20 -13.21 4.98
C TYR A 125 -3.94 -12.06 4.24
N PHE A 126 -3.21 -11.14 3.60
CA PHE A 126 -3.77 -9.96 2.95
C PHE A 126 -3.36 -9.95 1.48
N LEU A 127 -4.34 -9.85 0.58
CA LEU A 127 -4.11 -9.68 -0.84
C LEU A 127 -4.95 -8.50 -1.35
N PHE A 128 -4.30 -7.35 -1.57
CA PHE A 128 -4.96 -6.18 -2.13
C PHE A 128 -4.53 -5.99 -3.59
N TYR A 129 -5.51 -5.71 -4.43
CA TYR A 129 -5.30 -5.24 -5.80
C TYR A 129 -5.78 -3.78 -5.88
N LEU A 130 -4.85 -2.86 -6.14
CA LEU A 130 -5.24 -1.53 -6.61
C LEU A 130 -5.23 -1.57 -8.13
N SER A 131 -6.36 -1.25 -8.76
CA SER A 131 -6.45 -1.03 -10.21
C SER A 131 -6.51 0.47 -10.47
N MET A 132 -5.70 0.98 -11.40
CA MET A 132 -5.61 2.42 -11.68
C MET A 132 -5.52 2.67 -13.18
N ASP A 133 -6.21 3.69 -13.66
CA ASP A 133 -6.14 4.15 -15.05
C ASP A 133 -4.95 5.09 -15.25
N GLY A 134 -3.77 4.54 -15.48
CA GLY A 134 -2.58 5.34 -15.82
C GLY A 134 -2.06 6.25 -14.71
N VAL A 135 -1.41 7.36 -15.11
CA VAL A 135 -0.70 8.30 -14.22
C VAL A 135 -1.48 9.59 -14.09
N GLY A 136 -1.75 10.03 -12.85
CA GLY A 136 -2.64 11.15 -12.58
C GLY A 136 -3.13 11.16 -11.14
N GLN A 137 -4.14 11.99 -10.86
CA GLN A 137 -4.96 11.88 -9.65
C GLN A 137 -6.16 10.98 -9.97
N HIS A 138 -6.35 9.94 -9.18
CA HIS A 138 -7.33 8.90 -9.45
C HIS A 138 -8.04 8.49 -8.16
N GLU A 139 -9.34 8.24 -8.25
CA GLU A 139 -10.06 7.50 -7.22
C GLU A 139 -9.95 6.00 -7.53
N ILE A 140 -9.53 5.23 -6.53
CA ILE A 140 -9.28 3.80 -6.64
C ILE A 140 -10.17 3.11 -5.64
N GLN A 141 -10.96 2.15 -6.09
CA GLN A 141 -11.80 1.34 -5.21
C GLN A 141 -11.34 -0.11 -5.28
N THR A 142 -11.24 -0.75 -4.12
CA THR A 142 -10.89 -2.16 -4.01
C THR A 142 -11.65 -2.80 -2.86
N SER A 143 -12.11 -4.03 -3.08
CA SER A 143 -12.70 -4.88 -2.04
C SER A 143 -11.84 -6.12 -1.89
N THR A 144 -11.62 -6.55 -0.66
CA THR A 144 -10.82 -7.73 -0.35
C THR A 144 -11.44 -8.49 0.82
N GLU A 145 -11.52 -9.81 0.67
CA GLU A 145 -11.99 -10.71 1.71
C GLU A 145 -10.82 -11.23 2.55
N MET A 146 -11.02 -11.26 3.87
CA MET A 146 -10.14 -11.97 4.79
C MET A 146 -10.91 -13.06 5.53
N SER A 147 -10.42 -14.28 5.40
CA SER A 147 -10.81 -15.39 6.26
C SER A 147 -9.80 -15.49 7.41
N THR A 148 -10.30 -15.56 8.63
CA THR A 148 -9.49 -16.03 9.75
C THR A 148 -9.35 -17.54 9.61
N VAL A 149 -8.10 -18.04 9.55
CA VAL A 149 -7.76 -19.48 9.61
C VAL A 149 -7.51 -19.83 11.06
#